data_AF-A0A4V3I147-F1
#
_entry.id   AF-A0A4V3I147-F1
#
_cell.length_a   1.000
_cell.length_b   1.000
_cell.length_c   1.000
_cell.angle_alpha   90.00
_cell.angle_beta   90.00
_cell.angle_gamma   90.00
#
_symmetry.space_group_name_H-M   'P 1'
#
loop_
_entity.id
_entity.type
_entity.pdbx_description
1 polymer ?
#
loop_
_entity_poly.entity_id
_entity_poly.type
_entity_poly.pdbx_seq_one_letter_code
_entity_poly.pdbx_strand_id
1 'polypeptide(L)'
;MYYRMSLCLPGRRQVAVAGGGMTLVEPAHRRRGIFREMYSELLRLAQSRGYPVLVGMPSQGTIYRRFGRGPATQAQSITIDRRRANLCVPTKMPHTIDSCDSTEAMRTVPARYAAYSATTPGTVSRSGTWWDLYFAGEGFRGVEQSERFYFVHPDGYAAYRIQQGAGHAAVKVDEVCAATDQAHSDLWAAILGLEAFDTVTAEISPSDPLALKLVDIRAVRVTNLRDVMWLRILDVPAALSAREYASDGQLVIRVDDPIDLSGGTFRLTVYGGIACCERVDADPELLLSLDDLSSLYLGGFDVHQLLRAGRLHAVNPKALAVAESMFFCAERPFCSTYF
;
A
#
# COMPACT_ATOMS: atom_id res chain seq x y z
N MET A 1 -18.22 -8.64 8.38
CA MET A 1 -18.19 -7.20 8.04
C MET A 1 -16.77 -6.70 7.78
N TYR A 2 -15.74 -7.37 8.29
CA TYR A 2 -14.34 -7.17 7.90
C TYR A 2 -13.65 -8.52 7.67
N TYR A 3 -12.58 -8.51 6.89
CA TYR A 3 -11.65 -9.64 6.70
C TYR A 3 -10.54 -9.58 7.73
N ARG A 4 -10.04 -10.75 8.18
CA ARG A 4 -8.85 -10.82 9.02
C ARG A 4 -7.63 -10.93 8.12
N MET A 5 -6.67 -10.04 8.30
CA MET A 5 -5.49 -9.98 7.45
C MET A 5 -4.27 -9.64 8.32
N SER A 6 -3.06 -9.82 7.79
CA SER A 6 -1.87 -9.15 8.29
C SER A 6 -1.47 -8.01 7.36
N LEU A 7 -0.87 -6.96 7.93
CA LEU A 7 -0.29 -5.82 7.22
C LEU A 7 1.19 -5.73 7.56
N CYS A 8 2.04 -5.59 6.54
CA CYS A 8 3.46 -5.31 6.73
C CYS A 8 3.68 -3.80 6.97
N LEU A 9 4.37 -3.49 8.07
CA LEU A 9 4.67 -2.13 8.52
C LEU A 9 6.11 -1.72 8.15
N PRO A 10 6.43 -0.42 8.19
CA PRO A 10 7.82 0.04 8.26
C PRO A 10 8.60 -0.73 9.35
N GLY A 11 9.78 -1.22 9.00
CA GLY A 11 10.55 -2.18 9.82
C GLY A 11 10.29 -3.66 9.51
N ARG A 12 9.49 -3.97 8.48
CA ARG A 12 9.19 -5.35 8.05
C ARG A 12 8.52 -6.20 9.14
N ARG A 13 7.76 -5.55 10.01
CA ARG A 13 6.96 -6.20 11.06
C ARG A 13 5.55 -6.41 10.54
N GLN A 14 4.94 -7.55 10.87
CA GLN A 14 3.54 -7.80 10.56
C GLN A 14 2.64 -7.55 11.77
N VAL A 15 1.49 -6.94 11.52
CA VAL A 15 0.42 -6.80 12.51
C VAL A 15 -0.90 -7.35 11.97
N ALA A 16 -1.72 -7.93 12.84
CA ALA A 16 -3.08 -8.29 12.49
C ALA A 16 -3.91 -7.03 12.26
N VAL A 17 -4.72 -7.00 11.20
CA VAL A 17 -5.56 -5.87 10.83
C VAL A 17 -6.96 -6.31 10.42
N ALA A 18 -7.92 -5.40 10.57
CA ALA A 18 -9.24 -5.55 9.99
C ALA A 18 -9.24 -4.99 8.56
N GLY A 19 -9.55 -5.82 7.56
CA GLY A 19 -9.79 -5.40 6.19
C GLY A 19 -11.26 -5.04 5.96
N GLY A 20 -11.57 -3.76 5.82
CA GLY A 20 -12.90 -3.29 5.46
C GLY A 20 -13.20 -3.56 3.98
N GLY A 21 -14.33 -4.20 3.71
CA GLY A 21 -14.82 -4.50 2.35
C GLY A 21 -16.08 -3.71 1.99
N MET A 22 -16.74 -4.16 0.91
CA MET A 22 -17.96 -3.57 0.34
C MET A 22 -18.95 -3.08 1.39
N THR A 23 -19.09 -1.75 1.49
CA THR A 23 -20.04 -1.10 2.39
C THR A 23 -20.99 -0.24 1.57
N LEU A 24 -22.28 -0.56 1.61
CA LEU A 24 -23.30 0.08 0.77
C LEU A 24 -24.54 0.38 1.60
N VAL A 25 -25.18 1.49 1.27
CA VAL A 25 -26.54 1.81 1.73
C VAL A 25 -27.42 1.90 0.50
N GLU A 26 -28.54 1.21 0.53
CA GLU A 26 -29.54 1.23 -0.53
C GLU A 26 -29.87 2.67 -0.94
N PRO A 27 -29.90 3.01 -2.25
CA PRO A 27 -30.14 4.37 -2.71
C PRO A 27 -31.38 5.03 -2.10
N ALA A 28 -32.48 4.28 -1.96
CA ALA A 28 -33.74 4.75 -1.37
C ALA A 28 -33.66 5.08 0.13
N HIS A 29 -32.57 4.70 0.80
CA HIS A 29 -32.35 4.90 2.23
C HIS A 29 -31.13 5.76 2.56
N ARG A 30 -30.52 6.40 1.54
CA ARG A 30 -29.43 7.36 1.74
C ARG A 30 -29.89 8.59 2.52
N ARG A 31 -28.93 9.33 3.07
CA ARG A 31 -29.12 10.58 3.84
C ARG A 31 -29.94 10.42 5.13
N ARG A 32 -30.13 9.19 5.63
CA ARG A 32 -30.80 8.87 6.90
C ARG A 32 -29.84 8.55 8.06
N GLY A 33 -28.54 8.81 7.89
CA GLY A 33 -27.53 8.50 8.92
C GLY A 33 -27.07 7.03 9.00
N ILE A 34 -27.75 6.10 8.30
CA ILE A 34 -27.49 4.64 8.37
C ILE A 34 -26.02 4.27 8.17
N PHE A 35 -25.35 4.83 7.16
CA PHE A 35 -23.93 4.55 6.93
C PHE A 35 -23.07 4.94 8.14
N ARG A 36 -23.38 6.09 8.76
CA ARG A 36 -22.61 6.60 9.90
C ARG A 36 -22.74 5.67 11.10
N GLU A 37 -23.95 5.24 11.41
CA GLU A 37 -24.20 4.33 12.51
C GLU A 37 -23.53 2.97 12.28
N MET A 38 -23.79 2.35 11.13
CA MET A 38 -23.21 1.06 10.76
C MET A 38 -21.67 1.09 10.75
N TYR A 39 -21.08 2.15 10.19
CA TYR A 39 -19.63 2.26 10.09
C TYR A 39 -19.00 2.53 11.47
N SER A 40 -19.61 3.39 12.30
CA SER A 40 -19.14 3.58 13.68
C SER A 40 -19.17 2.28 14.50
N GLU A 41 -20.22 1.47 14.35
CA GLU A 41 -20.29 0.15 14.99
C GLU A 41 -19.22 -0.81 14.49
N LEU A 42 -18.95 -0.83 13.18
CA LEU A 42 -17.84 -1.60 12.62
C LEU A 42 -16.50 -1.20 13.25
N LEU A 43 -16.26 0.10 13.45
CA LEU A 43 -15.03 0.61 14.04
C LEU A 43 -14.89 0.20 15.51
N ARG A 44 -15.95 0.33 16.31
CA ARG A 44 -15.98 -0.15 17.71
C ARG A 44 -15.80 -1.66 17.81
N LEU A 45 -16.42 -2.41 16.90
CA LEU A 45 -16.26 -3.86 16.82
C LEU A 45 -14.81 -4.24 16.47
N ALA A 46 -14.17 -3.54 15.53
CA ALA A 46 -12.78 -3.81 15.18
C ALA A 46 -11.83 -3.47 16.36
N GLN A 47 -12.04 -2.32 17.01
CA GLN A 47 -11.24 -1.90 18.17
C GLN A 47 -11.40 -2.88 19.34
N SER A 48 -12.64 -3.25 19.71
CA SER A 48 -12.89 -4.23 20.80
C SER A 48 -12.32 -5.62 20.54
N ARG A 49 -11.98 -5.95 19.29
CA ARG A 49 -11.32 -7.19 18.89
C ARG A 49 -9.80 -7.10 18.87
N GLY A 50 -9.24 -5.97 19.30
CA GLY A 50 -7.80 -5.76 19.45
C GLY A 50 -7.07 -5.44 18.15
N TYR A 51 -7.77 -5.05 17.08
CA TYR A 51 -7.09 -4.60 15.86
C TYR A 51 -6.55 -3.18 16.06
N PRO A 52 -5.24 -2.94 15.89
CA PRO A 52 -4.66 -1.60 16.02
C PRO A 52 -5.06 -0.68 14.86
N VAL A 53 -5.35 -1.26 13.68
CA VAL A 53 -5.72 -0.52 12.48
C VAL A 53 -6.80 -1.24 11.67
N LEU A 54 -7.60 -0.46 10.95
CA LEU A 54 -8.50 -0.93 9.88
C LEU A 54 -8.02 -0.40 8.53
N VAL A 55 -7.92 -1.28 7.55
CA VAL A 55 -7.49 -0.95 6.17
C VAL A 55 -8.61 -1.22 5.17
N GLY A 56 -8.48 -0.70 3.96
CA GLY A 56 -9.38 -0.99 2.84
C GLY A 56 -9.31 0.10 1.78
N MET A 57 -10.06 -0.05 0.70
CA MET A 57 -10.07 0.91 -0.42
C MET A 57 -11.41 1.63 -0.54
N PRO A 58 -11.46 2.92 -0.17
CA PRO A 58 -12.70 3.68 -0.23
C PRO A 58 -13.03 4.09 -1.66
N SER A 59 -14.32 4.01 -2.03
CA SER A 59 -14.82 4.51 -3.31
C SER A 59 -14.88 6.04 -3.39
N GLN A 60 -14.93 6.73 -2.25
CA GLN A 60 -15.02 8.20 -2.18
C GLN A 60 -14.27 8.74 -0.96
N GLY A 61 -13.14 9.42 -1.16
CA GLY A 61 -12.27 9.87 -0.05
C GLY A 61 -12.94 10.77 0.99
N THR A 62 -13.87 11.64 0.58
CA THR A 62 -14.52 12.62 1.50
C THR A 62 -15.40 11.97 2.56
N ILE A 63 -16.00 10.82 2.28
CA ILE A 63 -16.85 10.10 3.24
C ILE A 63 -16.00 9.53 4.37
N TYR A 64 -14.86 8.93 4.04
CA TYR A 64 -14.08 8.15 4.99
C TYR A 64 -13.16 9.00 5.87
N ARG A 65 -12.75 10.20 5.43
CA ARG A 65 -12.04 11.17 6.30
C ARG A 65 -12.87 11.55 7.53
N ARG A 66 -14.20 11.61 7.41
CA ARG A 66 -15.12 11.89 8.55
C ARG A 66 -15.11 10.82 9.63
N PHE A 67 -14.49 9.67 9.35
CA PHE A 67 -14.26 8.58 10.30
C PHE A 67 -12.76 8.40 10.58
N GLY A 68 -11.96 9.45 10.40
CA GLY A 68 -10.52 9.46 10.67
C GLY A 68 -9.72 8.49 9.82
N ARG A 69 -10.17 8.18 8.58
CA ARG A 69 -9.38 7.40 7.62
C ARG A 69 -8.56 8.30 6.72
N GLY A 70 -7.29 7.95 6.52
CA GLY A 70 -6.39 8.64 5.59
C GLY A 70 -5.82 7.71 4.53
N PRO A 71 -5.48 8.23 3.33
CA PRO A 71 -4.74 7.47 2.33
C PRO A 71 -3.36 7.11 2.90
N ALA A 72 -3.00 5.83 2.86
CA ALA A 72 -1.77 5.32 3.46
C ALA A 72 -0.78 4.75 2.43
N THR A 73 -1.26 4.43 1.22
CA THR A 73 -0.42 4.05 0.08
C THR A 73 -0.86 4.77 -1.19
N GLN A 74 0.06 4.87 -2.14
CA GLN A 74 -0.19 5.42 -3.47
C GLN A 74 0.31 4.44 -4.53
N ALA A 75 -0.23 4.57 -5.75
CA ALA A 75 0.24 3.86 -6.92
C ALA A 75 0.42 4.83 -8.08
N GLN A 76 1.52 4.66 -8.82
CA GLN A 76 1.75 5.30 -10.10
C GLN A 76 1.31 4.37 -11.21
N SER A 77 0.36 4.81 -12.03
CA SER A 77 0.11 4.15 -13.31
C SER A 77 1.17 4.61 -14.29
N ILE A 78 1.85 3.66 -14.95
CA ILE A 78 2.90 3.93 -15.90
C ILE A 78 2.59 3.34 -17.27
N THR A 79 3.13 3.99 -18.31
CA THR A 79 3.24 3.45 -19.67
C THR A 79 4.72 3.40 -20.02
N ILE A 80 5.18 2.27 -20.55
CA ILE A 80 6.55 2.05 -21.00
C ILE A 80 6.57 1.92 -22.51
N ASP A 81 7.40 2.71 -23.18
CA ASP A 81 7.80 2.46 -24.57
C ASP A 81 8.87 1.36 -24.56
N ARG A 82 8.45 0.12 -24.82
CA ARG A 82 9.31 -1.06 -24.71
C ARG A 82 10.52 -0.97 -25.63
N ARG A 83 10.41 -0.31 -26.79
CA ARG A 83 11.53 -0.19 -27.75
C ARG A 83 12.69 0.65 -27.23
N ARG A 84 12.42 1.51 -26.26
CA ARG A 84 13.40 2.38 -25.60
C ARG A 84 13.85 1.85 -24.24
N ALA A 85 13.12 0.89 -23.67
CA ALA A 85 13.31 0.37 -22.34
C ALA A 85 14.40 -0.70 -22.26
N ASN A 86 15.64 -0.31 -22.52
CA ASN A 86 16.81 -1.17 -22.31
C ASN A 86 17.32 -1.01 -20.87
N LEU A 87 17.57 -2.10 -20.15
CA LEU A 87 18.15 -2.06 -18.81
C LEU A 87 19.62 -1.64 -18.86
N CYS A 88 20.05 -0.83 -17.89
CA CYS A 88 21.44 -0.39 -17.74
C CYS A 88 22.39 -1.54 -17.43
N VAL A 89 21.92 -2.50 -16.63
CA VAL A 89 22.69 -3.69 -16.24
C VAL A 89 22.02 -4.90 -16.88
N PRO A 90 22.74 -5.67 -17.72
CA PRO A 90 22.24 -6.92 -18.25
C PRO A 90 21.87 -7.87 -17.11
N THR A 91 20.68 -8.45 -17.20
CA THR A 91 20.13 -9.34 -16.19
C THR A 91 20.65 -10.77 -16.35
N LYS A 92 20.60 -11.56 -15.27
CA LYS A 92 21.03 -12.98 -15.27
C LYS A 92 19.90 -13.93 -15.69
N MET A 93 18.96 -13.42 -16.47
CA MET A 93 17.67 -14.01 -16.85
C MET A 93 17.68 -15.45 -17.35
N PRO A 94 18.63 -15.90 -18.18
CA PRO A 94 18.47 -17.17 -18.89
C PRO A 94 18.39 -18.41 -17.97
N HIS A 95 18.60 -18.24 -16.66
CA HIS A 95 18.61 -19.32 -15.68
C HIS A 95 17.74 -19.07 -14.44
N THR A 96 17.02 -17.95 -14.35
CA THR A 96 16.30 -17.54 -13.14
C THR A 96 14.79 -17.32 -13.33
N ILE A 97 14.32 -17.21 -14.57
CA ILE A 97 12.90 -16.96 -14.89
C ILE A 97 12.32 -18.06 -15.76
N ASP A 98 11.20 -18.62 -15.30
CA ASP A 98 10.37 -19.55 -16.07
C ASP A 98 9.01 -18.93 -16.37
N SER A 99 8.44 -19.23 -17.54
CA SER A 99 7.04 -18.95 -17.85
C SER A 99 6.17 -20.07 -17.33
N CYS A 100 5.03 -19.77 -16.71
CA CYS A 100 4.09 -20.79 -16.29
C CYS A 100 2.63 -20.46 -16.65
N ASP A 101 1.82 -21.50 -16.74
CA ASP A 101 0.37 -21.38 -16.97
C ASP A 101 -0.38 -21.07 -15.66
N SER A 102 -1.69 -20.82 -15.77
CA SER A 102 -2.52 -20.49 -14.61
C SER A 102 -2.61 -21.64 -13.58
N THR A 103 -2.49 -22.90 -14.02
CA THR A 103 -2.57 -24.08 -13.14
C THR A 103 -1.33 -24.22 -12.27
N GLU A 104 -0.16 -23.99 -12.86
CA GLU A 104 1.10 -23.93 -12.13
C GLU A 104 1.21 -22.67 -11.28
N ALA A 105 0.79 -21.51 -11.79
CA ALA A 105 0.76 -20.27 -11.02
C ALA A 105 -0.09 -20.41 -9.75
N MET A 106 -1.27 -21.05 -9.83
CA MET A 106 -2.13 -21.31 -8.67
C MET A 106 -1.42 -22.09 -7.56
N ARG A 107 -0.47 -22.96 -7.91
CA ARG A 107 0.31 -23.76 -6.94
C ARG A 107 1.53 -23.00 -6.38
N THR A 108 2.06 -22.03 -7.11
CA THR A 108 3.42 -21.48 -6.87
C THR A 108 3.42 -20.01 -6.47
N VAL A 109 2.52 -19.20 -7.02
CA VAL A 109 2.41 -17.75 -6.79
C VAL A 109 2.01 -17.40 -5.35
N PRO A 110 1.04 -18.08 -4.69
CA PRO A 110 0.63 -17.72 -3.34
C PRO A 110 1.78 -17.72 -2.32
N ALA A 111 2.68 -18.71 -2.38
CA ALA A 111 3.83 -18.79 -1.49
C ALA A 111 4.85 -17.66 -1.74
N ARG A 112 5.08 -17.29 -3.00
CA ARG A 112 5.98 -16.18 -3.37
C ARG A 112 5.42 -14.83 -2.92
N TYR A 113 4.12 -14.62 -3.11
CA TYR A 113 3.45 -13.44 -2.58
C TYR A 113 3.52 -13.38 -1.05
N ALA A 114 3.34 -14.50 -0.35
CA ALA A 114 3.46 -14.54 1.11
C ALA A 114 4.86 -14.12 1.58
N ALA A 115 5.92 -14.57 0.91
CA ALA A 115 7.29 -14.15 1.19
C ALA A 115 7.50 -12.65 0.93
N TYR A 116 7.06 -12.14 -0.24
CA TYR A 116 7.13 -10.72 -0.59
C TYR A 116 6.36 -9.84 0.41
N SER A 117 5.11 -10.19 0.71
CA SER A 117 4.25 -9.42 1.61
C SER A 117 4.71 -9.46 3.06
N ALA A 118 5.59 -10.38 3.44
CA ALA A 118 6.22 -10.36 4.76
C ALA A 118 7.24 -9.25 4.95
N THR A 119 7.84 -8.76 3.87
CA THR A 119 8.97 -7.82 3.94
C THR A 119 8.71 -6.48 3.27
N THR A 120 7.58 -6.30 2.61
CA THR A 120 7.27 -5.07 1.87
C THR A 120 6.18 -4.24 2.56
N PRO A 121 6.53 -3.07 3.14
CA PRO A 121 5.56 -2.21 3.81
C PRO A 121 4.36 -1.84 2.94
N GLY A 122 3.17 -1.85 3.53
CA GLY A 122 1.91 -1.53 2.83
C GLY A 122 1.23 -2.73 2.15
N THR A 123 1.89 -3.88 2.09
CA THR A 123 1.27 -5.12 1.59
C THR A 123 0.46 -5.81 2.68
N VAL A 124 -0.53 -6.59 2.25
CA VAL A 124 -1.43 -7.34 3.15
C VAL A 124 -1.51 -8.81 2.76
N SER A 125 -1.70 -9.69 3.74
CA SER A 125 -1.91 -11.11 3.47
C SER A 125 -3.13 -11.35 2.59
N ARG A 126 -3.03 -12.31 1.66
CA ARG A 126 -4.15 -12.76 0.82
C ARG A 126 -4.63 -14.15 1.30
N SER A 127 -5.93 -14.30 1.55
CA SER A 127 -6.53 -15.59 1.94
C SER A 127 -6.62 -16.57 0.76
N GLY A 128 -6.84 -17.86 1.05
CA GLY A 128 -7.14 -18.85 0.01
C GLY A 128 -8.32 -18.42 -0.88
N THR A 129 -9.41 -17.95 -0.27
CA THR A 129 -10.57 -17.42 -1.00
C THR A 129 -10.27 -16.20 -1.87
N TRP A 130 -9.30 -15.37 -1.47
CA TRP A 130 -8.84 -14.26 -2.32
C TRP A 130 -8.11 -14.79 -3.54
N TRP A 131 -7.24 -15.80 -3.35
CA TRP A 131 -6.55 -16.46 -4.46
C TRP A 131 -7.49 -17.19 -5.40
N ASP A 132 -8.52 -17.88 -4.87
CA ASP A 132 -9.54 -18.54 -5.68
C ASP A 132 -10.21 -17.52 -6.63
N LEU A 133 -10.59 -16.34 -6.13
CA LEU A 133 -11.14 -15.25 -6.94
C LEU A 133 -10.12 -14.68 -7.95
N TYR A 134 -8.86 -14.56 -7.56
CA TYR A 134 -7.79 -14.06 -8.42
C TYR A 134 -7.54 -14.98 -9.63
N PHE A 135 -7.61 -16.30 -9.44
CA PHE A 135 -7.40 -17.32 -10.47
C PHE A 135 -8.67 -17.70 -11.23
N ALA A 136 -9.87 -17.46 -10.68
CA ALA A 136 -11.14 -17.71 -11.37
C ALA A 136 -11.32 -16.88 -12.67
N GLY A 137 -10.48 -15.86 -12.90
CA GLY A 137 -10.27 -15.26 -14.22
C GLY A 137 -11.37 -14.32 -14.74
N GLU A 138 -12.62 -14.43 -14.25
CA GLU A 138 -13.79 -13.74 -14.83
C GLU A 138 -14.16 -12.43 -14.11
N GLY A 139 -13.93 -12.30 -12.80
CA GLY A 139 -14.44 -11.16 -12.01
C GLY A 139 -13.74 -9.81 -12.24
N PHE A 140 -12.53 -9.81 -12.81
CA PHE A 140 -11.70 -8.61 -13.02
C PHE A 140 -11.25 -8.41 -14.48
N ARG A 141 -11.74 -9.25 -15.40
CA ARG A 141 -11.33 -9.22 -16.80
C ARG A 141 -12.27 -8.31 -17.58
N GLY A 142 -11.71 -7.28 -18.22
CA GLY A 142 -12.42 -6.56 -19.27
C GLY A 142 -12.55 -7.43 -20.52
N VAL A 143 -13.62 -7.23 -21.32
CA VAL A 143 -13.89 -8.01 -22.55
C VAL A 143 -12.69 -8.04 -23.52
N GLU A 144 -11.81 -7.04 -23.45
CA GLU A 144 -10.66 -6.84 -24.34
C GLU A 144 -9.31 -7.35 -23.78
N GLN A 145 -9.32 -8.14 -22.71
CA GLN A 145 -8.08 -8.67 -22.08
C GLN A 145 -7.93 -10.17 -22.33
N SER A 146 -6.71 -10.68 -22.46
CA SER A 146 -6.42 -12.11 -22.47
C SER A 146 -6.60 -12.75 -21.08
N GLU A 147 -6.39 -14.07 -21.00
CA GLU A 147 -6.03 -14.71 -19.73
C GLU A 147 -4.73 -14.13 -19.14
N ARG A 148 -4.45 -14.46 -17.88
CA ARG A 148 -3.24 -13.99 -17.21
C ARG A 148 -2.09 -14.96 -17.49
N PHE A 149 -0.96 -14.39 -17.87
CA PHE A 149 0.33 -15.06 -18.04
C PHE A 149 1.24 -14.72 -16.88
N TYR A 150 2.22 -15.59 -16.61
CA TYR A 150 3.09 -15.48 -15.46
C TYR A 150 4.54 -15.73 -15.83
N PHE A 151 5.42 -14.91 -15.25
CA PHE A 151 6.84 -15.19 -15.11
C PHE A 151 7.13 -15.45 -13.64
N VAL A 152 7.85 -16.52 -13.33
CA VAL A 152 8.21 -16.88 -11.96
C VAL A 152 9.72 -16.82 -11.75
N HIS A 153 10.10 -16.26 -10.62
CA HIS A 153 11.46 -16.22 -10.07
C HIS A 153 11.45 -16.98 -8.73
N PRO A 154 12.59 -17.51 -8.24
CA PRO A 154 12.67 -18.04 -6.88
C PRO A 154 12.18 -17.04 -5.81
N ASP A 155 12.57 -15.77 -5.96
CA ASP A 155 12.25 -14.67 -5.04
C ASP A 155 11.08 -13.77 -5.49
N GLY A 156 10.24 -14.22 -6.43
CA GLY A 156 9.18 -13.35 -6.94
C GLY A 156 8.40 -13.88 -8.13
N TYR A 157 7.49 -13.07 -8.64
CA TYR A 157 6.76 -13.36 -9.87
C TYR A 157 6.22 -12.07 -10.50
N ALA A 158 5.92 -12.14 -11.79
CA ALA A 158 5.19 -11.12 -12.51
C ALA A 158 3.96 -11.76 -13.15
N ALA A 159 2.84 -11.04 -13.12
CA ALA A 159 1.60 -11.48 -13.72
C ALA A 159 1.10 -10.40 -14.68
N TYR A 160 0.79 -10.79 -15.91
CA TYR A 160 0.44 -9.85 -16.97
C TYR A 160 -0.64 -10.40 -17.90
N ARG A 161 -1.26 -9.51 -18.66
CA ARG A 161 -2.26 -9.82 -19.69
C ARG A 161 -1.88 -9.11 -20.97
N ILE A 162 -2.35 -9.63 -22.09
CA ILE A 162 -2.39 -8.90 -23.34
C ILE A 162 -3.72 -8.14 -23.39
N GLN A 163 -3.64 -6.82 -23.51
CA GLN A 163 -4.79 -5.95 -23.66
C GLN A 163 -4.90 -5.53 -25.12
N GLN A 164 -6.03 -5.86 -25.73
CA GLN A 164 -6.40 -5.36 -27.05
C GLN A 164 -6.92 -3.93 -26.90
N GLY A 165 -6.70 -3.10 -27.91
CA GLY A 165 -7.21 -1.73 -27.96
C GLY A 165 -7.44 -1.30 -29.40
N ALA A 166 -7.91 -0.08 -29.63
CA ALA A 166 -8.21 0.47 -30.96
C ALA A 166 -6.97 0.61 -31.90
N GLY A 167 -5.80 0.15 -31.47
CA GLY A 167 -4.53 0.18 -32.19
C GLY A 167 -3.74 -1.13 -31.97
N HIS A 168 -2.46 -1.02 -31.60
CA HIS A 168 -1.64 -2.20 -31.29
C HIS A 168 -1.93 -2.74 -29.89
N ALA A 169 -1.87 -4.07 -29.75
CA ALA A 169 -1.99 -4.73 -28.45
C ALA A 169 -0.88 -4.26 -27.49
N ALA A 170 -1.19 -4.20 -26.20
CA ALA A 170 -0.26 -3.81 -25.15
C ALA A 170 -0.13 -4.92 -24.09
N VAL A 171 1.03 -4.99 -23.45
CA VAL A 171 1.21 -5.81 -22.25
C VAL A 171 0.72 -5.00 -21.05
N LYS A 172 -0.34 -5.47 -20.39
CA LYS A 172 -0.79 -4.92 -19.11
C LYS A 172 -0.26 -5.80 -17.99
N VAL A 173 0.71 -5.29 -17.23
CA VAL A 173 1.23 -5.92 -16.03
C VAL A 173 0.24 -5.69 -14.91
N ASP A 174 -0.39 -6.76 -14.45
CA ASP A 174 -1.34 -6.72 -13.34
C ASP A 174 -0.60 -6.62 -12.00
N GLU A 175 0.56 -7.27 -11.85
CA GLU A 175 1.42 -7.16 -10.67
C GLU A 175 2.86 -7.65 -10.93
N VAL A 176 3.83 -7.02 -10.24
CA VAL A 176 5.20 -7.53 -10.08
C VAL A 176 5.47 -7.60 -8.58
N CYS A 177 5.77 -8.79 -8.08
CA CYS A 177 6.11 -9.03 -6.68
C CYS A 177 7.53 -9.58 -6.62
N ALA A 178 8.46 -8.80 -6.07
CA ALA A 178 9.87 -9.15 -6.01
C ALA A 178 10.41 -8.92 -4.59
N ALA A 179 10.95 -9.95 -3.96
CA ALA A 179 11.54 -9.86 -2.62
C ALA A 179 13.00 -9.32 -2.66
N THR A 180 13.62 -9.26 -3.83
CA THR A 180 14.99 -8.77 -4.02
C THR A 180 15.09 -7.85 -5.24
N ASP A 181 16.08 -6.95 -5.24
CA ASP A 181 16.35 -6.05 -6.37
C ASP A 181 16.71 -6.81 -7.66
N GLN A 182 17.39 -7.95 -7.52
CA GLN A 182 17.70 -8.82 -8.65
C GLN A 182 16.43 -9.42 -9.24
N ALA A 183 15.53 -9.97 -8.41
CA ALA A 183 14.25 -10.50 -8.87
C ALA A 183 13.42 -9.43 -9.56
N HIS A 184 13.41 -8.20 -9.04
CA HIS A 184 12.73 -7.06 -9.68
C HIS A 184 13.30 -6.80 -11.08
N SER A 185 14.63 -6.67 -11.20
CA SER A 185 15.29 -6.44 -12.50
C SER A 185 15.02 -7.58 -13.48
N ASP A 186 15.11 -8.82 -13.03
CA ASP A 186 14.90 -10.02 -13.85
C ASP A 186 13.44 -10.09 -14.34
N LEU A 187 12.46 -9.92 -13.45
CA LEU A 187 11.05 -9.93 -13.84
C LEU A 187 10.71 -8.82 -14.85
N TRP A 188 11.25 -7.61 -14.68
CA TRP A 188 11.09 -6.54 -15.65
C TRP A 188 11.81 -6.84 -16.97
N ALA A 189 12.99 -7.46 -16.95
CA ALA A 189 13.66 -7.89 -18.18
C ALA A 189 12.82 -8.90 -18.97
N ALA A 190 12.16 -9.86 -18.30
CA ALA A 190 11.24 -10.79 -18.96
C ALA A 190 10.05 -10.07 -19.61
N ILE A 191 9.41 -9.14 -18.88
CA ILE A 191 8.29 -8.35 -19.40
C ILE A 191 8.73 -7.53 -20.62
N LEU A 192 9.87 -6.84 -20.53
CA LEU A 192 10.39 -5.98 -21.60
C LEU A 192 10.95 -6.79 -22.78
N GLY A 193 11.26 -8.07 -22.57
CA GLY A 193 11.64 -9.04 -23.60
C GLY A 193 10.47 -9.56 -24.45
N LEU A 194 9.24 -9.16 -24.15
CA LEU A 194 8.07 -9.45 -25.00
C LEU A 194 8.07 -8.53 -26.24
N GLU A 195 9.02 -8.77 -27.16
CA GLU A 195 9.34 -7.91 -28.31
C GLU A 195 8.19 -7.72 -29.31
N ALA A 196 7.19 -8.62 -29.30
CA ALA A 196 5.99 -8.50 -30.12
C ALA A 196 5.11 -7.28 -29.75
N PHE A 197 5.37 -6.63 -28.60
CA PHE A 197 4.60 -5.50 -28.12
C PHE A 197 5.46 -4.24 -27.96
N ASP A 198 4.90 -3.12 -28.35
CA ASP A 198 5.56 -1.81 -28.23
C ASP A 198 5.30 -1.13 -26.89
N THR A 199 4.18 -1.45 -26.25
CA THR A 199 3.67 -0.74 -25.09
C THR A 199 3.46 -1.71 -23.93
N VAL A 200 4.03 -1.35 -22.77
CA VAL A 200 3.75 -2.00 -21.49
C VAL A 200 3.05 -1.00 -20.58
N THR A 201 2.03 -1.43 -19.85
CA THR A 201 1.38 -0.63 -18.80
C THR A 201 1.43 -1.37 -17.48
N ALA A 202 1.57 -0.64 -16.37
CA ALA A 202 1.65 -1.23 -15.03
C ALA A 202 1.22 -0.22 -13.97
N GLU A 203 0.95 -0.71 -12.75
CA GLU A 203 0.93 0.11 -11.55
C GLU A 203 2.13 -0.25 -10.67
N ILE A 204 2.90 0.75 -10.25
CA ILE A 204 4.10 0.60 -9.43
C ILE A 204 4.07 1.53 -8.21
N SER A 205 4.92 1.26 -7.22
CA SER A 205 5.14 2.18 -6.10
C SER A 205 5.72 3.51 -6.60
N PRO A 206 5.39 4.68 -6.00
CA PRO A 206 6.05 5.94 -6.32
C PRO A 206 7.57 5.96 -6.10
N SER A 207 8.11 5.02 -5.32
CA SER A 207 9.54 4.84 -5.10
C SER A 207 10.13 3.65 -5.87
N ASP A 208 9.39 3.04 -6.80
CA ASP A 208 9.89 1.90 -7.57
C ASP A 208 11.08 2.33 -8.45
N PRO A 209 12.18 1.55 -8.48
CA PRO A 209 13.42 1.95 -9.14
C PRO A 209 13.43 1.74 -10.66
N LEU A 210 12.36 1.21 -11.28
CA LEU A 210 12.35 0.79 -12.68
C LEU A 210 12.90 1.83 -13.64
N ALA A 211 12.45 3.09 -13.55
CA ALA A 211 12.88 4.14 -14.47
C ALA A 211 14.41 4.38 -14.38
N LEU A 212 14.98 4.29 -13.17
CA LEU A 212 16.42 4.43 -12.93
C LEU A 212 17.23 3.19 -13.36
N LYS A 213 16.58 2.02 -13.49
CA LYS A 213 17.20 0.80 -14.01
C LYS A 213 17.34 0.80 -15.54
N LEU A 214 16.70 1.74 -16.25
CA LEU A 214 16.72 1.85 -17.70
C LEU A 214 17.75 2.87 -18.21
N VAL A 215 18.33 2.59 -19.38
CA VAL A 215 19.24 3.51 -20.08
C VAL A 215 18.51 4.80 -20.44
N ASP A 216 17.29 4.69 -20.95
CA ASP A 216 16.41 5.82 -21.21
C ASP A 216 15.33 5.90 -20.13
N ILE A 217 15.57 6.75 -19.11
CA ILE A 217 14.61 7.00 -18.03
C ILE A 217 13.25 7.49 -18.55
N ARG A 218 13.19 8.13 -19.73
CA ARG A 218 11.94 8.61 -20.35
C ARG A 218 11.17 7.52 -21.07
N ALA A 219 11.72 6.30 -21.17
CA ALA A 219 10.97 5.15 -21.63
C ALA A 219 9.79 4.84 -20.71
N VAL A 220 9.87 5.20 -19.42
CA VAL A 220 8.79 5.08 -18.45
C VAL A 220 8.11 6.43 -18.27
N ARG A 221 6.83 6.50 -18.61
CA ARG A 221 5.98 7.67 -18.40
C ARG A 221 4.96 7.39 -17.31
N VAL A 222 4.96 8.19 -16.25
CA VAL A 222 3.87 8.23 -15.28
C VAL A 222 2.66 8.90 -15.94
N THR A 223 1.54 8.18 -16.02
CA THR A 223 0.29 8.67 -16.61
C THR A 223 -0.76 9.02 -15.56
N ASN A 224 -0.63 8.50 -14.34
CA ASN A 224 -1.51 8.80 -13.23
C ASN A 224 -0.81 8.55 -11.88
N LEU A 225 -1.24 9.26 -10.84
CA LEU A 225 -0.87 9.01 -9.45
C LEU A 225 -2.15 9.03 -8.62
N ARG A 226 -2.45 7.93 -7.92
CA ARG A 226 -3.67 7.79 -7.13
C ARG A 226 -3.38 7.19 -5.76
N ASP A 227 -4.21 7.51 -4.78
CA ASP A 227 -4.28 6.74 -3.54
C ASP A 227 -4.82 5.32 -3.82
N VAL A 228 -4.42 4.38 -2.97
CA VAL A 228 -4.89 2.99 -3.03
C VAL A 228 -5.44 2.57 -1.68
N MET A 229 -4.61 2.08 -0.77
CA MET A 229 -5.06 1.65 0.54
C MET A 229 -5.22 2.85 1.46
N TRP A 230 -6.38 2.93 2.12
CA TRP A 230 -6.61 3.86 3.21
C TRP A 230 -6.59 3.12 4.53
N LEU A 231 -6.07 3.78 5.55
CA LEU A 231 -5.94 3.25 6.90
C LEU A 231 -6.72 4.11 7.89
N ARG A 232 -7.23 3.45 8.92
CA ARG A 232 -7.72 4.08 10.15
C ARG A 232 -6.96 3.48 11.33
N ILE A 233 -6.32 4.31 12.13
CA ILE A 233 -5.82 3.86 13.43
C ILE A 233 -7.00 3.72 14.39
N LEU A 234 -7.11 2.55 15.02
CA LEU A 234 -8.13 2.19 16.02
C LEU A 234 -7.58 2.30 17.44
N ASP A 235 -6.28 2.07 17.61
CA ASP A 235 -5.55 2.17 18.87
C ASP A 235 -4.20 2.84 18.59
N VAL A 236 -4.05 4.11 18.98
CA VAL A 236 -2.84 4.90 18.72
C VAL A 236 -1.61 4.33 19.44
N PRO A 237 -1.67 4.06 20.77
CA PRO A 237 -0.60 3.34 21.49
C PRO A 237 -0.16 2.05 20.80
N ALA A 238 -1.11 1.16 20.49
CA ALA A 238 -0.78 -0.14 19.90
C ALA A 238 -0.23 -0.01 18.48
N ALA A 239 -0.80 0.87 17.64
CA ALA A 239 -0.32 1.09 16.29
C ALA A 239 1.09 1.68 16.28
N LEU A 240 1.31 2.80 16.99
CA LEU A 240 2.60 3.49 16.97
C LEU A 240 3.71 2.66 17.65
N SER A 241 3.39 1.82 18.63
CA SER A 241 4.39 0.91 19.22
C SER A 241 4.74 -0.29 18.32
N ALA A 242 3.91 -0.61 17.33
CA ALA A 242 4.10 -1.81 16.51
C ALA A 242 5.00 -1.62 15.29
N ARG A 243 5.16 -0.38 14.81
CA ARG A 243 6.04 -0.04 13.67
C ARG A 243 7.44 0.35 14.14
N GLU A 244 8.41 0.21 13.25
CA GLU A 244 9.75 0.79 13.46
C GLU A 244 9.82 2.21 12.90
N TYR A 245 10.83 2.95 13.38
CA TYR A 245 11.10 4.35 13.07
C TYR A 245 12.55 4.50 12.63
N ALA A 246 12.84 5.46 11.77
CA ALA A 246 14.17 5.62 11.19
C ALA A 246 15.21 6.20 12.17
N SER A 247 14.76 6.81 13.26
CA SER A 247 15.63 7.33 14.32
C SER A 247 14.98 7.25 15.69
N ASP A 248 15.80 7.24 16.73
CA ASP A 248 15.38 7.48 18.11
C ASP A 248 14.85 8.91 18.28
N GLY A 249 14.01 9.11 19.30
CA GLY A 249 13.41 10.41 19.60
C GLY A 249 12.21 10.31 20.52
N GLN A 250 11.70 11.45 20.95
CA GLN A 250 10.47 11.54 21.74
C GLN A 250 9.59 12.68 21.22
N LEU A 251 8.29 12.44 21.15
CA LEU A 251 7.29 13.42 20.72
C LEU A 251 6.04 13.30 21.59
N VAL A 252 5.44 14.44 21.97
CA VAL A 252 4.06 14.49 22.47
C VAL A 252 3.13 14.97 21.36
N ILE A 253 2.18 14.11 20.97
CA ILE A 253 1.32 14.31 19.80
C ILE A 253 -0.14 14.36 20.25
N ARG A 254 -0.84 15.44 19.92
CA ARG A 254 -2.30 15.52 20.00
C ARG A 254 -2.91 15.02 18.70
N VAL A 255 -3.81 14.05 18.82
CA VAL A 255 -4.51 13.42 17.72
C VAL A 255 -6.01 13.66 17.87
N ASP A 256 -6.58 14.42 16.95
CA ASP A 256 -8.01 14.72 16.96
C ASP A 256 -8.79 13.67 16.14
N ASP A 257 -9.70 12.95 16.81
CA ASP A 257 -10.55 11.94 16.18
C ASP A 257 -11.97 12.48 15.94
N PRO A 258 -12.47 12.55 14.69
CA PRO A 258 -13.81 13.08 14.40
C PRO A 258 -14.96 12.27 14.99
N ILE A 259 -14.71 11.05 15.49
CA ILE A 259 -15.72 10.22 16.17
C ILE A 259 -15.37 9.88 17.62
N ASP A 260 -14.32 10.51 18.16
CA ASP A 260 -13.89 10.39 19.56
C ASP A 260 -13.69 8.92 20.03
N LEU A 261 -13.09 8.10 19.18
CA LEU A 261 -12.86 6.67 19.46
C LEU A 261 -11.41 6.35 19.83
N SER A 262 -10.46 6.99 19.15
CA SER A 262 -9.02 6.68 19.23
C SER A 262 -8.14 7.91 19.46
N GLY A 263 -8.74 9.11 19.49
CA GLY A 263 -8.04 10.38 19.67
C GLY A 263 -7.50 10.59 21.08
N GLY A 264 -6.71 11.64 21.27
CA GLY A 264 -6.08 11.94 22.56
C GLY A 264 -4.70 12.58 22.43
N THR A 265 -4.02 12.70 23.57
CA THR A 265 -2.63 13.13 23.62
C THR A 265 -1.75 11.95 23.97
N PHE A 266 -0.70 11.72 23.18
CA PHE A 266 0.14 10.55 23.27
C PHE A 266 1.61 10.93 23.28
N ARG A 267 2.40 10.27 24.13
CA ARG A 267 3.86 10.32 24.07
C ARG A 267 4.34 9.13 23.26
N LEU A 268 5.06 9.39 22.18
CA LEU A 268 5.80 8.40 21.43
C LEU A 268 7.28 8.54 21.78
N THR A 269 7.89 7.48 22.28
CA THR A 269 9.32 7.39 22.57
C THR A 269 9.90 6.25 21.76
N VAL A 270 10.98 6.52 21.02
CA VAL A 270 11.77 5.51 20.33
C VAL A 270 13.18 5.57 20.89
N TYR A 271 13.65 4.44 21.41
CA TYR A 271 14.98 4.31 21.97
C TYR A 271 15.56 2.95 21.60
N GLY A 272 16.77 2.93 21.03
CA GLY A 272 17.39 1.71 20.54
C GLY A 272 16.55 0.99 19.48
N GLY A 273 15.81 1.75 18.66
CA GLY A 273 14.89 1.20 17.65
C GLY A 273 13.59 0.59 18.20
N ILE A 274 13.36 0.64 19.51
CA ILE A 274 12.13 0.14 20.13
C ILE A 274 11.18 1.31 20.38
N ALA A 275 9.98 1.23 19.81
CA ALA A 275 8.94 2.23 19.99
C ALA A 275 8.01 1.88 21.17
N CYS A 276 7.71 2.87 22.00
CA CYS A 276 6.69 2.82 23.03
C CYS A 276 5.80 4.06 22.91
N CYS A 277 4.49 3.83 22.77
CA CYS A 277 3.51 4.89 22.72
C CYS A 277 2.49 4.71 23.84
N GLU A 278 2.25 5.77 24.61
CA GLU A 278 1.33 5.79 25.73
C GLU A 278 0.47 7.06 25.72
N ARG A 279 -0.74 6.96 26.25
CA ARG A 279 -1.59 8.14 26.49
C ARG A 279 -1.05 8.92 27.67
N VAL A 280 -0.98 10.25 27.55
CA VAL A 280 -0.43 11.13 28.58
C VAL A 280 -1.30 12.38 28.76
N ASP A 281 -1.18 13.00 29.94
CA ASP A 281 -1.67 14.35 30.21
C ASP A 281 -0.46 15.29 30.22
N ALA A 282 -0.14 15.85 29.05
CA ALA A 282 1.01 16.73 28.83
C ALA A 282 0.71 17.69 27.67
N ASP A 283 1.41 18.82 27.64
CA ASP A 283 1.30 19.76 26.53
C ASP A 283 1.80 19.14 25.22
N PRO A 284 1.01 19.17 24.13
CA PRO A 284 1.40 18.58 22.86
C PRO A 284 2.40 19.46 22.12
N GLU A 285 3.35 18.81 21.46
CA GLU A 285 4.32 19.46 20.58
C GLU A 285 3.86 19.47 19.12
N LEU A 286 3.05 18.47 18.74
CA LEU A 286 2.46 18.33 17.41
C LEU A 286 0.96 18.13 17.53
N LEU A 287 0.20 18.74 16.62
CA LEU A 287 -1.25 18.62 16.50
C LEU A 287 -1.57 18.11 15.09
N LEU A 288 -2.38 17.07 14.98
CA LEU A 288 -2.91 16.59 13.71
C LEU A 288 -4.21 15.81 13.89
N SER A 289 -4.96 15.65 12.81
CA SER A 289 -6.12 14.77 12.79
C SER A 289 -5.73 13.29 12.77
N LEU A 290 -6.65 12.41 13.17
CA LEU A 290 -6.43 10.97 13.13
C LEU A 290 -6.29 10.42 11.70
N ASP A 291 -6.95 11.04 10.70
CA ASP A 291 -6.73 10.67 9.30
C ASP A 291 -5.36 11.12 8.78
N ASP A 292 -4.84 12.24 9.27
CA ASP A 292 -3.47 12.67 8.99
C ASP A 292 -2.43 11.72 9.59
N LEU A 293 -2.59 11.34 10.86
CA LEU A 293 -1.73 10.34 11.47
C LEU A 293 -1.81 8.99 10.72
N SER A 294 -3.01 8.59 10.30
CA SER A 294 -3.22 7.38 9.49
C SER A 294 -2.52 7.45 8.13
N SER A 295 -2.37 8.65 7.56
CA SER A 295 -1.66 8.87 6.28
C SER A 295 -0.13 8.79 6.45
N LEU A 296 0.39 9.24 7.59
CA LEU A 296 1.82 9.13 7.96
C LEU A 296 2.21 7.70 8.37
N TYR A 297 1.26 6.92 8.85
CA TYR A 297 1.55 5.69 9.59
C TYR A 297 2.39 4.66 8.83
N LEU A 298 2.20 4.53 7.51
CA LEU A 298 2.98 3.63 6.66
C LEU A 298 4.11 4.33 5.89
N GLY A 299 4.29 5.65 6.05
CA GLY A 299 5.20 6.44 5.21
C GLY A 299 4.64 6.76 3.82
N GLY A 300 3.32 6.65 3.64
CA GLY A 300 2.65 7.04 2.39
C GLY A 300 2.75 8.54 2.10
N PHE A 301 2.81 9.35 3.16
CA PHE A 301 3.03 10.79 3.13
C PHE A 301 4.06 11.19 4.19
N ASP A 302 4.78 12.28 3.93
CA ASP A 302 5.80 12.78 4.85
C ASP A 302 5.23 13.84 5.80
N VAL A 303 5.86 13.97 6.97
CA VAL A 303 5.59 15.03 7.95
C VAL A 303 5.65 16.42 7.29
N HIS A 304 6.69 16.67 6.49
CA HIS A 304 6.85 17.93 5.74
C HIS A 304 5.69 18.19 4.77
N GLN A 305 5.17 17.16 4.08
CA GLN A 305 4.06 17.31 3.16
C GLN A 305 2.78 17.72 3.90
N LEU A 306 2.50 17.10 5.05
CA LEU A 306 1.34 17.45 5.87
C LEU A 306 1.46 18.85 6.50
N LEU A 307 2.66 19.23 6.93
CA LEU A 307 2.93 20.58 7.42
C LEU A 307 2.64 21.63 6.34
N ARG A 308 3.20 21.45 5.13
CA ARG A 308 2.99 22.37 4.00
C ARG A 308 1.54 22.44 3.55
N ALA A 309 0.78 21.36 3.73
CA ALA A 309 -0.65 21.31 3.46
C ALA A 309 -1.50 21.91 4.58
N GLY A 310 -0.90 22.37 5.68
CA GLY A 310 -1.63 22.90 6.85
C GLY A 310 -2.42 21.84 7.62
N ARG A 311 -2.02 20.56 7.52
CA ARG A 311 -2.70 19.41 8.13
C ARG A 311 -2.01 18.89 9.39
N LEU A 312 -0.77 19.30 9.59
CA LEU A 312 0.02 19.08 10.80
C LEU A 312 0.48 20.45 11.30
N HIS A 313 0.34 20.69 12.58
CA HIS A 313 0.79 21.91 13.23
C HIS A 313 1.83 21.59 14.30
N ALA A 314 3.00 22.21 14.21
CA ALA A 314 4.03 22.12 15.23
C ALA A 314 3.91 23.29 16.20
N VAL A 315 3.59 22.98 17.46
CA VAL A 315 3.61 23.94 18.58
C VAL A 315 5.07 24.23 18.95
N ASN A 316 5.90 23.17 18.96
CA ASN A 316 7.34 23.26 19.13
C ASN A 316 8.06 23.04 17.78
N PRO A 317 8.74 24.05 17.20
CA PRO A 317 9.46 23.90 15.94
C PRO A 317 10.54 22.81 15.96
N LYS A 318 11.13 22.51 17.13
CA LYS A 318 12.14 21.44 17.25
C LYS A 318 11.52 20.05 17.11
N ALA A 319 10.27 19.88 17.53
CA ALA A 319 9.55 18.61 17.41
C ALA A 319 9.27 18.23 15.94
N LEU A 320 9.21 19.23 15.05
CA LEU A 320 9.04 18.96 13.62
C LEU A 320 10.22 18.17 13.04
N ALA A 321 11.45 18.61 13.30
CA ALA A 321 12.65 17.93 12.81
C ALA A 321 12.77 16.51 13.40
N VAL A 322 12.40 16.34 14.67
CA VAL A 322 12.35 15.01 15.32
C VAL A 322 11.30 14.12 14.63
N ALA A 323 10.11 14.65 14.34
CA ALA A 323 9.07 13.89 13.64
C ALA A 323 9.44 13.54 12.21
N GLU A 324 10.05 14.46 11.45
CA GLU A 324 10.56 14.19 10.11
C GLU A 324 11.58 13.04 10.13
N SER A 325 12.52 13.08 11.07
CA SER A 325 13.54 12.04 11.25
C SER A 325 12.93 10.70 11.66
N MET A 326 12.07 10.67 12.68
CA MET A 326 11.47 9.43 13.18
C MET A 326 10.57 8.76 12.13
N PHE A 327 9.68 9.54 11.48
CA PHE A 327 8.68 8.99 10.54
C PHE A 327 9.21 8.78 9.12
N PHE A 328 10.46 9.17 8.82
CA PHE A 328 11.08 8.94 7.52
C PHE A 328 11.01 7.47 7.11
N CYS A 329 10.65 7.23 5.85
CA CYS A 329 10.64 5.91 5.23
C CYS A 329 11.40 6.00 3.89
N ALA A 330 12.44 5.19 3.72
CA ALA A 330 13.25 5.20 2.50
C ALA A 330 12.45 4.74 1.26
N GLU A 331 11.51 3.82 1.46
CA GLU A 331 10.63 3.27 0.43
C GLU A 331 9.18 3.68 0.71
N ARG A 332 8.42 3.96 -0.35
CA ARG A 332 6.99 4.25 -0.25
C ARG A 332 6.21 2.94 -0.14
N PRO A 333 5.24 2.87 0.79
CA PRO A 333 4.43 1.67 0.96
C PRO A 333 3.53 1.46 -0.26
N PHE A 334 3.36 0.20 -0.66
CA PHE A 334 2.59 -0.16 -1.85
C PHE A 334 1.64 -1.32 -1.55
N CYS A 335 0.39 -1.19 -1.99
CA CYS A 335 -0.63 -2.22 -1.83
C CYS A 335 -1.19 -2.57 -3.21
N SER A 336 -0.93 -3.80 -3.64
CA SER A 336 -1.48 -4.38 -4.88
C SER A 336 -2.68 -5.28 -4.65
N THR A 337 -3.19 -5.34 -3.41
CA THR A 337 -4.29 -6.25 -3.04
C THR A 337 -5.62 -5.52 -3.07
N TYR A 338 -6.59 -6.09 -3.78
CA TYR A 338 -7.97 -5.60 -3.80
C TYR A 338 -8.79 -6.11 -2.59
N PHE A 339 -9.71 -5.28 -2.07
CA PHE A 339 -10.52 -5.55 -0.86
C PHE A 339 -12.02 -5.63 -1.16
#